data_AF-A0A1Q3X964-F1
#
_entry.id   AF-A0A1Q3X964-F1
#
_cell.length_a   1.000
_cell.length_b   1.000
_cell.length_c   1.000
_cell.angle_alpha   90.00
_cell.angle_beta   90.00
_cell.angle_gamma   90.00
#
_symmetry.space_group_name_H-M   'P 1'
#
loop_
_entity.id
_entity.type
_entity.pdbx_description
1 polymer ?
#
loop_
_entity_poly.entity_id
_entity_poly.type
_entity_poly.pdbx_seq_one_letter_code
_entity_poly.pdbx_strand_id
1 'polypeptide(L)' 'MTNELNPQQERLAVEIASALDDMDSLAAHRRYVLIYSEAVLRKVLMKTLSIPENQIRKTRGALFTSLLKGYAGYGRH' A
#
# COMPACT_ATOMS: atom_id res chain seq x y z
N MET A 1 20.10 -11.81 3.31
CA MET A 1 18.98 -12.22 2.44
C MET A 1 18.75 -11.12 1.42
N THR A 2 18.93 -11.37 0.12
CA THR A 2 18.47 -10.46 -0.92
C THR A 2 16.94 -10.54 -0.93
N ASN A 3 16.27 -9.46 -0.51
CA ASN A 3 14.81 -9.37 -0.54
C ASN A 3 14.38 -9.09 -2.00
N GLU A 4 14.62 -10.07 -2.87
CA GLU A 4 14.22 -10.01 -4.27
C GLU A 4 12.71 -10.25 -4.35
N LEU A 5 12.01 -9.28 -4.95
CA LEU A 5 10.59 -9.37 -5.21
C LEU A 5 10.35 -10.43 -6.28
N ASN A 6 9.39 -11.31 -6.04
CA ASN A 6 8.91 -12.14 -7.12
C ASN A 6 8.10 -11.28 -8.14
N PRO A 7 7.90 -11.75 -9.38
CA PRO A 7 7.20 -10.97 -10.40
C PRO A 7 5.77 -10.56 -10.01
N GLN A 8 5.09 -11.35 -9.18
CA GLN A 8 3.74 -11.05 -8.71
C GLN A 8 3.75 -9.88 -7.71
N GLN A 9 4.69 -9.87 -6.78
CA GLN A 9 4.89 -8.80 -5.81
C GLN A 9 5.32 -7.51 -6.48
N GLU A 10 6.21 -7.57 -7.47
CA GLU A 10 6.61 -6.40 -8.25
C GLU A 10 5.40 -5.81 -9.00
N ARG A 11 4.61 -6.66 -9.66
CA ARG A 11 3.37 -6.23 -10.33
C ARG A 11 2.39 -5.60 -9.34
N LEU A 12 2.20 -6.21 -8.16
CA LEU A 12 1.33 -5.67 -7.12
C LEU A 12 1.83 -4.32 -6.60
N ALA A 13 3.13 -4.14 -6.42
CA ALA A 13 3.70 -2.88 -5.99
C ALA A 13 3.45 -1.76 -7.00
N VAL A 14 3.63 -2.04 -8.29
CA VAL A 14 3.33 -1.10 -9.39
C VAL A 14 1.83 -0.81 -9.47
N GLU A 15 0.97 -1.82 -9.35
CA GLU A 15 -0.49 -1.67 -9.35
C GLU A 15 -0.94 -0.74 -8.21
N ILE A 16 -0.42 -0.95 -7.00
CA ILE A 16 -0.72 -0.10 -5.83
C ILE A 16 -0.23 1.33 -6.07
N ALA A 17 1.02 1.50 -6.50
CA ALA A 17 1.61 2.83 -6.72
C ALA A 17 0.85 3.62 -7.79
N SER A 18 0.48 2.96 -8.89
CA SER A 18 -0.29 3.58 -9.98
C SER A 18 -1.71 3.91 -9.56
N ALA A 19 -2.41 3.00 -8.86
CA ALA A 19 -3.78 3.25 -8.40
C ALA A 19 -3.89 4.39 -7.39
N LEU A 20 -2.82 4.64 -6.62
CA LEU A 20 -2.73 5.72 -5.64
C LEU A 20 -2.18 7.02 -6.22
N ASP A 21 -1.81 7.06 -7.50
CA ASP A 21 -1.08 8.17 -8.11
C ASP A 21 0.18 8.55 -7.31
N ASP A 22 0.91 7.54 -6.84
CA ASP A 22 2.03 7.65 -5.90
C ASP A 22 3.25 6.86 -6.41
N MET A 23 3.52 6.98 -7.72
CA MET A 23 4.62 6.30 -8.41
C MET A 23 6.00 6.72 -7.90
N ASP A 24 6.15 7.96 -7.41
CA ASP A 24 7.37 8.45 -6.76
C ASP A 24 7.73 7.61 -5.51
N SER A 25 6.74 6.98 -4.89
CA SER A 25 6.89 6.13 -3.71
C SER A 25 6.95 4.63 -4.05
N LEU A 26 7.16 4.22 -5.31
CA LEU A 26 7.19 2.81 -5.72
C LEU A 26 8.15 1.95 -4.87
N ALA A 27 9.30 2.50 -4.48
CA ALA A 27 10.24 1.81 -3.60
C ALA A 27 9.65 1.48 -2.21
N ALA A 28 8.75 2.31 -1.68
CA ALA A 28 8.04 2.04 -0.45
C ALA A 28 6.97 0.95 -0.65
N HIS A 29 6.22 1.01 -1.77
CA HIS A 29 5.23 -0.01 -2.14
C HIS A 29 5.85 -1.39 -2.31
N ARG A 30 7.03 -1.46 -2.93
CA ARG A 30 7.87 -2.67 -2.99
C ARG A 30 8.22 -3.24 -1.61
N ARG A 31 8.47 -2.39 -0.61
CA ARG A 31 8.68 -2.88 0.77
C ARG A 31 7.39 -3.39 1.38
N TYR A 32 6.25 -2.77 1.09
CA TYR A 32 4.97 -3.19 1.65
C TYR A 32 4.54 -4.58 1.18
N VAL A 33 4.74 -4.92 -0.10
CA VAL A 33 4.44 -6.26 -0.64
C VAL A 33 5.34 -7.38 -0.08
N LEU A 34 6.45 -7.02 0.58
CA LEU A 34 7.32 -7.95 1.30
C LEU A 34 6.94 -8.11 2.78
N ILE A 35 6.26 -7.11 3.36
CA ILE A 35 5.92 -7.06 4.79
C ILE A 35 4.48 -7.53 5.04
N TYR A 36 3.56 -7.19 4.12
CA TYR A 36 2.13 -7.45 4.25
C TYR A 36 1.68 -8.46 3.22
N SER A 37 0.68 -9.27 3.58
CA SER A 37 0.03 -10.16 2.62
C SER A 37 -0.75 -9.36 1.56
N GLU A 38 -0.85 -9.93 0.36
CA GLU A 38 -1.63 -9.34 -0.74
C GLU A 38 -3.08 -9.03 -0.31
N ALA A 39 -3.70 -9.91 0.48
CA ALA A 39 -5.06 -9.70 0.98
C ALA A 39 -5.18 -8.42 1.82
N VAL A 40 -4.21 -8.12 2.70
CA VAL A 40 -4.20 -6.88 3.50
C VAL A 40 -4.00 -5.68 2.60
N LEU A 41 -3.06 -5.76 1.66
CA LEU A 41 -2.75 -4.67 0.74
C LEU A 41 -3.94 -4.32 -0.16
N ARG A 42 -4.61 -5.31 -0.75
CA ARG A 42 -5.82 -5.10 -1.55
C ARG A 42 -6.96 -4.52 -0.72
N LYS A 43 -7.18 -5.03 0.49
CA LYS A 43 -8.22 -4.50 1.40
C LYS A 43 -7.98 -3.02 1.73
N VAL A 44 -6.73 -2.66 2.03
CA VAL A 44 -6.38 -1.27 2.35
C VAL A 44 -6.45 -0.39 1.10
N LEU A 45 -6.00 -0.88 -0.06
CA LEU A 45 -6.10 -0.17 -1.33
C LEU A 45 -7.56 0.16 -1.67
N MET A 46 -8.46 -0.82 -1.60
CA MET A 46 -9.89 -0.61 -1.82
C MET A 46 -10.47 0.44 -0.87
N LYS A 47 -10.09 0.41 0.41
CA LYS A 47 -10.53 1.41 1.40
C LYS A 47 -10.03 2.81 1.05
N THR A 48 -8.78 2.94 0.63
CA THR A 48 -8.21 4.23 0.20
C THR A 48 -8.93 4.78 -1.02
N LEU A 49 -9.18 3.94 -2.04
CA LEU A 49 -9.84 4.35 -3.29
C LEU A 49 -11.34 4.67 -3.10
N SER A 50 -11.98 4.09 -2.08
CA SER A 50 -13.36 4.40 -1.72
C SER A 50 -13.53 5.80 -1.10
N ILE A 51 -12.44 6.44 -0.68
CA ILE A 51 -12.48 7.77 -0.08
C ILE A 51 -12.32 8.83 -1.18
N PRO A 52 -13.31 9.72 -1.37
CA PRO A 52 -13.21 10.81 -2.33
C PRO A 52 -12.00 11.69 -2.06
N GLU A 53 -11.33 12.13 -3.12
CA GLU A 53 -10.07 12.87 -3.03
C GLU A 53 -10.19 14.19 -2.24
N ASN A 54 -11.33 14.86 -2.34
CA ASN A 54 -11.63 16.07 -1.58
C ASN A 54 -11.72 15.85 -0.05
N GLN A 55 -11.78 14.59 0.42
CA GLN A 55 -11.73 14.23 1.84
C GLN A 55 -10.33 13.79 2.29
N ILE A 56 -9.36 13.75 1.37
CA ILE A 56 -7.99 13.32 1.66
C ILE A 56 -7.15 14.55 2.03
N ARG A 57 -6.69 14.62 3.28
CA ARG A 57 -5.91 15.76 3.81
C ARG A 57 -4.55 15.98 3.12
N LYS A 58 -3.96 14.92 2.57
CA LYS A 58 -2.65 14.94 1.91
C LYS A 58 -2.77 14.28 0.53
N THR A 59 -2.23 13.08 0.37
CA THR A 59 -2.29 12.28 -0.86
C THR A 59 -2.89 10.91 -0.57
N ARG A 60 -3.36 10.23 -1.61
CA ARG A 60 -3.86 8.84 -1.51
C ARG A 60 -2.76 7.90 -0.99
N GLY A 61 -1.51 8.07 -1.43
CA GLY A 61 -0.35 7.34 -0.91
C GLY A 61 -0.13 7.51 0.59
N ALA A 62 -0.25 8.75 1.11
CA ALA A 62 -0.13 9.03 2.54
C ALA A 62 -1.27 8.38 3.35
N LEU A 63 -2.50 8.42 2.83
CA LEU A 63 -3.67 7.78 3.44
C LEU A 63 -3.51 6.25 3.47
N PHE A 64 -3.11 5.64 2.35
CA PHE A 64 -2.83 4.22 2.26
C PHE A 64 -1.79 3.77 3.29
N THR A 65 -0.67 4.51 3.38
CA THR A 65 0.39 4.23 4.36
C THR A 65 -0.12 4.35 5.80
N SER A 66 -0.95 5.35 6.09
CA SER A 66 -1.56 5.52 7.40
C SER A 66 -2.50 4.38 7.76
N LEU A 67 -3.30 3.91 6.81
CA LEU A 67 -4.21 2.78 6.99
C LEU A 67 -3.44 1.47 7.18
N LEU A 68 -2.37 1.24 6.42
CA LEU A 68 -1.50 0.07 6.59
C LEU A 68 -0.89 0.00 8.00
N LYS A 69 -0.39 1.12 8.52
CA LYS A 69 0.13 1.19 9.89
C LYS A 69 -0.93 0.83 10.93
N GLY A 70 -2.18 1.23 10.71
CA GLY A 70 -3.32 0.86 11.56
C GLY A 70 -3.57 -0.66 11.57
N TYR A 71 -3.45 -1.33 10.42
CA TYR A 71 -3.57 -2.79 10.33
C TYR A 71 -2.38 -3.52 10.98
N ALA A 72 -1.15 -3.00 10.84
CA ALA A 72 0.03 -3.55 11.50
C ALA A 72 -0.05 -3.43 13.02
N GLY A 73 -0.65 -2.35 13.53
CA GLY A 73 -0.89 -2.14 14.96
C GLY A 73 -1.96 -3.05 15.55
N TYR A 74 -2.98 -3.41 14.77
CA TYR A 74 -4.09 -4.28 15.22
C TYR A 74 -3.69 -5.76 15.37
N GLY A 75 -2.53 -6.17 14.85
CA GLY A 75 -1.95 -7.51 15.05
C GLY A 75 -1.20 -7.68 16.38
N ARG A 76 -1.14 -6.64 17.21
CA ARG A 76 -0.69 -6.72 18.61
C ARG A 76 -1.90 -6.56 19.54
N HIS A 77 -2.73 -7.59 19.67
CA HIS A 77 -3.60 -7.76 20.82
C HIS A 77 -3.99 -9.22 20.97
#